data_AF-X0Z720-F1
#
_entry.id   AF-X0Z720-F1
#
_cell.length_a   1.000
_cell.length_b   1.000
_cell.length_c   1.000
_cell.angle_alpha   90.00
_cell.angle_beta   90.00
_cell.angle_gamma   90.00
#
_symmetry.space_group_name_H-M   'P 1'
#
loop_
_entity.id
_entity.type
_entity.pdbx_description
1 polymer ?
#
loop_
_entity_poly.entity_id
_entity_poly.type
_entity_poly.pdbx_seq_one_letter_code
_entity_poly.pdbx_strand_id
1 'polypeptide(L)'
;LKRAGLRPKRDPEVLSLAPETIKDSGLIDLEKNYFDWDDSLQEVRIDEVIMGNVIQGGQGQNTGRQASIYAGIPKEVSAYTVNKVCASGMKAAALAAQSIKVGDSEVIVAGGMENMSAVPYYMPKARWGARMFNAEMVDGMVYDGLWEIFYNYHMGITSENIAEKYGITREEQDQFALVSNQRALAAIRDGTFREEIVPVEVMQRREVKLFDTDEHPRETSMEALGKLPPVFKKDGSVTAGNASGITDASAALVIMSAEKAKELGLKPMATIRSYASGGIDPAFMGLGVIPAVKKALKLAGLSLKDIDLIELNEAFASQSIAASGIGAVPAITQSAPMPHGALIMKNEGSSLTSSQ
;
A
#
# COMPACT_ATOMS: atom_id res chain seq x y z
N LEU A 1 14.42 -4.57 -5.17
CA LEU A 1 15.88 -4.82 -5.28
C LEU A 1 16.27 -5.26 -6.69
N LYS A 2 15.85 -6.44 -7.19
CA LYS A 2 16.16 -6.92 -8.56
C LYS A 2 15.87 -5.86 -9.65
N ARG A 3 14.67 -5.26 -9.65
CA ARG A 3 14.28 -4.17 -10.58
C ARG A 3 15.20 -2.94 -10.50
N ALA A 4 15.81 -2.68 -9.35
CA ALA A 4 16.75 -1.58 -9.15
C ALA A 4 18.21 -1.95 -9.51
N GLY A 5 18.46 -3.17 -10.01
CA GLY A 5 19.82 -3.65 -10.30
C GLY A 5 20.63 -4.03 -9.06
N LEU A 6 19.96 -4.27 -7.93
CA LEU A 6 20.61 -4.45 -6.62
C LEU A 6 20.40 -5.86 -6.05
N ARG A 7 21.42 -6.36 -5.36
CA ARG A 7 21.33 -7.53 -4.46
C ARG A 7 21.83 -7.20 -3.05
N PRO A 8 21.20 -7.74 -1.99
CA PRO A 8 21.64 -7.50 -0.64
C PRO A 8 22.96 -8.23 -0.36
N LYS A 9 23.85 -7.60 0.40
CA LYS A 9 25.12 -8.20 0.86
C LYS A 9 25.14 -8.40 2.36
N ARG A 10 25.92 -9.38 2.82
CA ARG A 10 26.31 -9.50 4.24
C ARG A 10 27.41 -8.49 4.52
N ASP A 11 27.10 -7.49 5.32
CA ASP A 11 28.00 -6.37 5.56
C ASP A 11 29.02 -6.69 6.68
N PRO A 12 30.34 -6.51 6.45
CA PRO A 12 31.36 -6.84 7.44
C PRO A 12 31.21 -6.09 8.76
N GLU A 13 30.71 -4.85 8.74
CA GLU A 13 30.50 -4.06 9.96
C GLU A 13 29.39 -4.69 10.80
N VAL A 14 28.27 -5.06 10.18
CA VAL A 14 27.16 -5.73 10.87
C VAL A 14 27.59 -7.09 11.43
N LEU A 15 28.38 -7.86 10.68
CA LEU A 15 28.93 -9.14 11.14
C LEU A 15 29.88 -8.97 12.33
N SER A 16 30.61 -7.86 12.42
CA SER A 16 31.49 -7.57 13.55
C SER A 16 30.74 -7.36 14.87
N LEU A 17 29.44 -7.02 14.80
CA LEU A 17 28.57 -6.82 15.96
C LEU A 17 27.82 -8.10 16.37
N ALA A 18 27.88 -9.16 15.56
CA ALA A 18 27.18 -10.40 15.85
C ALA A 18 27.83 -11.16 17.03
N PRO A 19 27.05 -11.93 17.82
CA PRO A 19 27.61 -12.71 18.91
C PRO A 19 28.71 -13.66 18.43
N GLU A 20 29.82 -13.71 19.17
CA GLU A 20 31.04 -14.45 18.85
C GLU A 20 30.81 -15.91 18.42
N THR A 21 29.84 -16.59 19.04
CA THR A 21 29.57 -18.01 18.77
C THR A 21 28.85 -18.25 17.44
N ILE A 22 28.29 -17.22 16.80
CA ILE A 22 27.48 -17.34 15.59
C ILE A 22 27.89 -16.41 14.45
N LYS A 23 28.76 -15.42 14.69
CA LYS A 23 29.17 -14.43 13.67
C LYS A 23 29.78 -15.04 12.41
N ASP A 24 30.48 -16.16 12.55
CA ASP A 24 31.20 -16.83 11.44
C ASP A 24 30.39 -17.96 10.77
N SER A 25 29.08 -18.06 11.05
CA SER A 25 28.24 -19.17 10.56
C SER A 25 27.98 -19.17 9.04
N GLY A 26 28.48 -18.18 8.30
CA GLY A 26 28.21 -18.06 6.87
C GLY A 26 26.71 -17.88 6.57
N LEU A 27 26.30 -18.35 5.39
CA LEU A 27 24.90 -18.54 5.05
C LEU A 27 24.38 -19.80 5.75
N ILE A 28 23.36 -19.64 6.59
CA ILE A 28 22.69 -20.78 7.23
C ILE A 28 21.67 -21.40 6.27
N ASP A 29 21.19 -22.60 6.57
CA ASP A 29 20.26 -23.32 5.69
C ASP A 29 18.96 -22.55 5.42
N LEU A 30 18.50 -21.75 6.40
CA LEU A 30 17.38 -20.81 6.21
C LEU A 30 17.64 -19.84 5.05
N GLU A 31 18.82 -19.24 4.98
CA GLU A 31 19.16 -18.27 3.94
C GLU A 31 19.34 -18.97 2.59
N LYS A 32 19.98 -20.15 2.56
CA LYS A 32 20.20 -20.92 1.32
C LYS A 32 18.89 -21.27 0.60
N ASN A 33 17.79 -21.46 1.33
CA ASN A 33 16.49 -21.81 0.75
C ASN A 33 15.84 -20.65 -0.01
N TYR A 34 16.21 -19.40 0.30
CA TYR A 34 15.57 -18.19 -0.25
C TYR A 34 16.56 -17.26 -0.96
N PHE A 35 17.85 -17.58 -0.92
CA PHE A 35 18.89 -16.79 -1.59
C PHE A 35 18.82 -17.04 -3.10
N ASP A 36 18.04 -16.19 -3.78
CA ASP A 36 17.88 -16.18 -5.23
C ASP A 36 18.28 -14.81 -5.79
N TRP A 37 19.59 -14.53 -5.70
CA TRP A 37 20.20 -13.29 -6.17
C TRP A 37 21.23 -13.59 -7.25
N ASP A 38 21.11 -12.88 -8.38
CA ASP A 38 22.08 -12.94 -9.47
C ASP A 38 23.35 -12.17 -9.09
N ASP A 39 24.49 -12.84 -9.11
CA ASP A 39 25.79 -12.28 -8.72
C ASP A 39 26.22 -11.08 -9.57
N SER A 40 25.66 -10.91 -10.77
CA SER A 40 25.89 -9.74 -11.63
C SER A 40 25.25 -8.45 -11.11
N LEU A 41 24.29 -8.56 -10.19
CA LEU A 41 23.67 -7.40 -9.55
C LEU A 41 24.65 -6.71 -8.59
N GLN A 42 24.52 -5.39 -8.50
CA GLN A 42 25.34 -4.59 -7.61
C GLN A 42 24.99 -4.85 -6.15
N GLU A 43 26.01 -5.11 -5.34
CA GLU A 43 25.85 -5.37 -3.92
C GLU A 43 25.47 -4.10 -3.15
N VAL A 44 24.53 -4.24 -2.22
CA VAL A 44 24.11 -3.16 -1.32
C VAL A 44 23.86 -3.69 0.09
N ARG A 45 24.31 -2.94 1.11
CA ARG A 45 23.92 -3.18 2.49
C ARG A 45 22.50 -2.64 2.69
N ILE A 46 21.59 -3.49 3.15
CA ILE A 46 20.26 -3.08 3.59
C ILE A 46 20.33 -2.91 5.09
N ASP A 47 19.94 -1.75 5.61
CA ASP A 47 19.96 -1.49 7.05
C ASP A 47 18.71 -2.05 7.72
N GLU A 48 17.54 -1.88 7.09
CA GLU A 48 16.27 -2.31 7.66
C GLU A 48 15.22 -2.66 6.58
N VAL A 49 14.26 -3.51 6.94
CA VAL A 49 13.06 -3.80 6.15
C VAL A 49 11.79 -3.44 6.93
N ILE A 50 10.95 -2.58 6.37
CA ILE A 50 9.71 -2.11 7.01
C ILE A 50 8.53 -2.48 6.11
N MET A 51 7.68 -3.41 6.55
CA MET A 51 6.51 -3.82 5.78
C MET A 51 5.21 -3.47 6.51
N GLY A 52 4.31 -2.80 5.81
CA GLY A 52 2.94 -2.60 6.25
C GLY A 52 2.13 -3.89 6.12
N ASN A 53 1.45 -4.31 7.18
CA ASN A 53 0.51 -5.43 7.11
C ASN A 53 -0.50 -5.28 8.27
N VAL A 54 -1.80 -5.28 7.94
CA VAL A 54 -2.87 -4.90 8.85
C VAL A 54 -3.41 -6.12 9.58
N ILE A 55 -3.84 -7.13 8.84
CA ILE A 55 -4.63 -8.24 9.41
C ILE A 55 -3.70 -9.40 9.77
N GLN A 56 -2.98 -9.27 10.87
CA GLN A 56 -1.88 -10.17 11.25
C GLN A 56 -2.33 -11.47 11.95
N GLY A 57 -3.63 -11.66 12.17
CA GLY A 57 -4.16 -12.80 12.91
C GLY A 57 -3.78 -14.13 12.29
N GLY A 58 -3.09 -14.98 13.06
CA GLY A 58 -2.69 -16.32 12.60
C GLY A 58 -1.49 -16.36 11.65
N GLN A 59 -0.90 -15.22 11.29
CA GLN A 59 0.22 -15.16 10.32
C GLN A 59 1.61 -15.44 10.93
N GLY A 60 1.69 -15.71 12.24
CA GLY A 60 2.96 -15.92 12.95
C GLY A 60 3.64 -14.62 13.37
N GLN A 61 4.91 -14.73 13.80
CA GLN A 61 5.65 -13.61 14.37
C GLN A 61 6.17 -12.68 13.26
N ASN A 62 5.95 -11.37 13.40
CA ASN A 62 6.59 -10.31 12.60
C ASN A 62 6.61 -10.62 11.09
N THR A 63 5.47 -10.39 10.43
CA THR A 63 5.28 -10.68 9.00
C THR A 63 6.30 -9.94 8.11
N GLY A 64 6.73 -8.73 8.47
CA GLY A 64 7.79 -8.00 7.76
C GLY A 64 9.15 -8.70 7.84
N ARG A 65 9.47 -9.31 8.98
CA ARG A 65 10.66 -10.17 9.12
C ARG A 65 10.54 -11.44 8.30
N GLN A 66 9.38 -12.08 8.26
CA GLN A 66 9.15 -13.25 7.40
C GLN A 66 9.39 -12.89 5.93
N ALA A 67 8.79 -11.80 5.45
CA ALA A 67 8.98 -11.31 4.09
C ALA A 67 10.46 -11.00 3.78
N SER A 68 11.18 -10.37 4.71
CA SER A 68 12.62 -10.11 4.57
C SER A 68 13.42 -11.41 4.37
N ILE A 69 13.19 -12.42 5.21
CA ILE A 69 13.89 -13.71 5.11
C ILE A 69 13.51 -14.45 3.82
N TYR A 70 12.22 -14.50 3.47
CA TYR A 70 11.75 -15.16 2.24
C TYR A 70 12.19 -14.45 0.96
N ALA A 71 12.52 -13.16 1.04
CA ALA A 71 13.17 -12.43 -0.04
C ALA A 71 14.68 -12.71 -0.14
N GLY A 72 15.25 -13.56 0.72
CA GLY A 72 16.69 -13.84 0.74
C GLY A 72 17.52 -12.65 1.21
N ILE A 73 16.95 -11.73 1.99
CA ILE A 73 17.72 -10.66 2.65
C ILE A 73 18.48 -11.27 3.84
N PRO A 74 19.76 -10.89 4.07
CA PRO A 74 20.57 -11.46 5.13
C PRO A 74 19.90 -11.42 6.50
N LYS A 75 20.08 -12.49 7.27
CA LYS A 75 19.48 -12.61 8.62
C LYS A 75 19.94 -11.51 9.58
N GLU A 76 21.07 -10.87 9.34
CA GLU A 76 21.58 -9.81 10.19
C GLU A 76 20.83 -8.47 10.00
N VAL A 77 20.07 -8.30 8.91
CA VAL A 77 19.26 -7.09 8.65
C VAL A 77 18.05 -7.04 9.58
N SER A 78 17.76 -5.90 10.22
CA SER A 78 16.55 -5.77 11.06
C SER A 78 15.29 -5.67 10.21
N ALA A 79 14.16 -6.13 10.75
CA ALA A 79 12.89 -5.98 10.07
C ALA A 79 11.71 -5.94 11.05
N TYR A 80 10.68 -5.14 10.73
CA TYR A 80 9.45 -5.11 11.50
C TYR A 80 8.21 -4.87 10.64
N THR A 81 7.06 -5.27 11.19
CA THR A 81 5.75 -4.95 10.63
C THR A 81 5.19 -3.67 11.24
N VAL A 82 4.65 -2.78 10.41
CA VAL A 82 3.88 -1.61 10.85
C VAL A 82 2.41 -1.77 10.49
N ASN A 83 1.52 -1.43 11.43
CA ASN A 83 0.09 -1.37 11.19
C ASN A 83 -0.42 0.07 11.38
N LYS A 84 -0.93 0.64 10.30
CA LYS A 84 -1.69 1.89 10.24
C LYS A 84 -2.91 1.71 9.32
N VAL A 85 -3.56 0.55 9.39
CA VAL A 85 -4.68 0.14 8.54
C VAL A 85 -4.34 0.39 7.06
N CYS A 86 -5.22 1.00 6.25
CA CYS A 86 -5.01 1.22 4.82
C CYS A 86 -3.72 2.00 4.49
N ALA A 87 -3.21 2.80 5.45
CA ALA A 87 -2.01 3.62 5.24
C ALA A 87 -0.70 2.93 5.62
N SER A 88 -0.72 1.63 5.98
CA SER A 88 0.46 0.92 6.50
C SER A 88 1.65 0.94 5.55
N GLY A 89 1.43 0.69 4.25
CA GLY A 89 2.50 0.71 3.25
C GLY A 89 3.14 2.09 3.08
N MET A 90 2.32 3.14 2.98
CA MET A 90 2.82 4.53 2.93
C MET A 90 3.51 4.93 4.24
N LYS A 91 3.03 4.45 5.39
CA LYS A 91 3.66 4.72 6.67
C LYS A 91 5.02 4.05 6.78
N ALA A 92 5.21 2.86 6.22
CA ALA A 92 6.52 2.22 6.13
C ALA A 92 7.52 3.10 5.35
N ALA A 93 7.11 3.63 4.18
CA ALA A 93 7.96 4.54 3.41
C ALA A 93 8.29 5.85 4.18
N ALA A 94 7.34 6.40 4.92
CA ALA A 94 7.59 7.56 5.77
C ALA A 94 8.55 7.24 6.93
N LEU A 95 8.45 6.07 7.56
CA LEU A 95 9.37 5.63 8.61
C LEU A 95 10.80 5.43 8.06
N ALA A 96 10.92 4.85 6.87
CA ALA A 96 12.20 4.73 6.18
C ALA A 96 12.85 6.10 5.93
N ALA A 97 12.08 7.05 5.39
CA ALA A 97 12.55 8.41 5.17
C ALA A 97 12.89 9.14 6.49
N GLN A 98 12.20 8.82 7.60
CA GLN A 98 12.53 9.35 8.92
C GLN A 98 13.88 8.83 9.42
N SER A 99 14.10 7.50 9.36
CA SER A 99 15.35 6.85 9.76
C SER A 99 16.55 7.40 8.97
N ILE A 100 16.42 7.48 7.65
CA ILE A 100 17.46 8.04 6.77
C ILE A 100 17.75 9.50 7.09
N LYS A 101 16.70 10.31 7.35
CA LYS A 101 16.86 11.73 7.67
C LYS A 101 17.60 11.98 8.98
N VAL A 102 17.46 11.10 9.98
CA VAL A 102 18.16 11.24 11.27
C VAL A 102 19.55 10.60 11.29
N GLY A 103 19.91 9.87 10.21
CA GLY A 103 21.22 9.24 10.05
C GLY A 103 21.32 7.82 10.62
N ASP A 104 20.20 7.21 11.01
CA ASP A 104 20.16 5.84 11.55
C ASP A 104 20.28 4.77 10.45
N SER A 105 20.02 5.13 9.19
CA SER A 105 20.07 4.21 8.05
C SER A 105 20.42 4.93 6.75
N GLU A 106 20.95 4.21 5.78
CA GLU A 106 21.24 4.71 4.44
C GLU A 106 20.38 4.04 3.36
N VAL A 107 20.01 2.76 3.56
CA VAL A 107 19.23 1.97 2.61
C VAL A 107 18.18 1.14 3.34
N ILE A 108 16.90 1.36 3.01
CA ILE A 108 15.77 0.65 3.59
C ILE A 108 14.87 0.10 2.49
N VAL A 109 14.40 -1.13 2.66
CA VAL A 109 13.27 -1.66 1.87
C VAL A 109 11.98 -1.38 2.62
N ALA A 110 11.07 -0.62 2.02
CA ALA A 110 9.82 -0.23 2.67
C ALA A 110 8.62 -0.48 1.76
N GLY A 111 7.53 -1.00 2.31
CA GLY A 111 6.38 -1.38 1.50
C GLY A 111 5.16 -1.78 2.31
N GLY A 112 4.21 -2.44 1.65
CA GLY A 112 3.05 -3.03 2.26
C GLY A 112 2.69 -4.35 1.60
N MET A 113 2.02 -5.22 2.35
CA MET A 113 1.52 -6.52 1.88
C MET A 113 0.26 -6.89 2.64
N GLU A 114 -0.70 -7.45 1.94
CA GLU A 114 -1.93 -7.96 2.52
C GLU A 114 -2.47 -9.13 1.69
N ASN A 115 -3.05 -10.09 2.38
CA ASN A 115 -3.84 -11.16 1.78
C ASN A 115 -5.13 -11.27 2.57
N MET A 116 -6.15 -10.53 2.13
CA MET A 116 -7.45 -10.50 2.77
C MET A 116 -8.21 -11.80 2.55
N SER A 117 -7.98 -12.49 1.42
CA SER A 117 -8.61 -13.78 1.10
C SER A 117 -8.23 -14.90 2.09
N ALA A 118 -7.04 -14.83 2.70
CA ALA A 118 -6.51 -15.86 3.59
C ALA A 118 -6.79 -15.60 5.08
N VAL A 119 -7.50 -14.52 5.44
CA VAL A 119 -7.72 -14.14 6.83
C VAL A 119 -8.64 -15.15 7.54
N PRO A 120 -8.25 -15.70 8.70
CA PRO A 120 -9.06 -16.66 9.41
C PRO A 120 -10.19 -16.00 10.23
N TYR A 121 -11.18 -16.81 10.58
CA TYR A 121 -12.11 -16.47 11.66
C TYR A 121 -11.45 -16.67 13.02
N TYR A 122 -11.82 -15.84 13.99
CA TYR A 122 -11.36 -15.92 15.38
C TYR A 122 -12.43 -16.49 16.30
N MET A 123 -12.00 -17.18 17.37
CA MET A 123 -12.88 -17.58 18.47
C MET A 123 -12.28 -17.09 19.79
N PRO A 124 -12.50 -15.82 20.18
CA PRO A 124 -11.78 -15.18 21.28
C PRO A 124 -11.90 -15.92 22.63
N LYS A 125 -13.05 -16.56 22.86
CA LYS A 125 -13.31 -17.34 24.09
C LYS A 125 -12.65 -18.71 24.12
N ALA A 126 -12.07 -19.19 23.02
CA ALA A 126 -11.56 -20.56 22.91
C ALA A 126 -10.41 -20.86 23.88
N ARG A 127 -9.55 -19.88 24.20
CA ARG A 127 -8.39 -20.08 25.07
C ARG A 127 -8.76 -20.59 26.47
N TRP A 128 -9.83 -20.05 27.05
CA TRP A 128 -10.29 -20.40 28.40
C TRP A 128 -11.63 -21.15 28.42
N GLY A 129 -12.18 -21.45 27.24
CA GLY A 129 -13.45 -22.11 27.06
C GLY A 129 -14.66 -21.15 27.14
N ALA A 130 -15.69 -21.43 26.34
CA ALA A 130 -16.95 -20.69 26.36
C ALA A 130 -17.90 -21.08 27.52
N ARG A 131 -17.50 -22.06 28.35
CA ARG A 131 -18.26 -22.69 29.44
C ARG A 131 -19.55 -23.40 29.01
N MET A 132 -20.57 -22.69 28.54
CA MET A 132 -21.88 -23.25 28.18
C MET A 132 -22.59 -22.34 27.16
N PHE A 133 -23.43 -22.93 26.29
CA PHE A 133 -24.17 -22.26 25.20
C PHE A 133 -23.29 -21.77 24.03
N ASN A 134 -23.84 -20.88 23.21
CA ASN A 134 -23.24 -20.41 21.96
C ASN A 134 -22.00 -19.53 22.23
N ALA A 135 -21.01 -19.66 21.34
CA ALA A 135 -19.85 -18.79 21.27
C ALA A 135 -19.76 -18.19 19.86
N GLU A 136 -19.33 -16.94 19.81
CA GLU A 136 -19.22 -16.20 18.56
C GLU A 136 -17.92 -16.56 17.83
N MET A 137 -18.04 -16.79 16.53
CA MET A 137 -16.93 -16.77 15.59
C MET A 137 -16.89 -15.38 14.94
N VAL A 138 -15.74 -14.73 15.04
CA VAL A 138 -15.54 -13.35 14.56
C VAL A 138 -14.80 -13.42 13.24
N ASP A 139 -15.33 -12.79 12.19
CA ASP A 139 -14.62 -12.63 10.93
C ASP A 139 -13.41 -11.70 11.15
N GLY A 140 -12.20 -12.24 11.05
CA GLY A 140 -10.98 -11.49 11.34
C GLY A 140 -10.72 -10.37 10.35
N MET A 141 -11.15 -10.52 9.09
CA MET A 141 -10.95 -9.51 8.05
C MET A 141 -11.82 -8.30 8.33
N VAL A 142 -13.08 -8.55 8.67
CA VAL A 142 -13.99 -7.49 9.06
C VAL A 142 -13.52 -6.84 10.36
N TYR A 143 -13.25 -7.63 11.38
CA TYR A 143 -12.95 -7.11 12.72
C TYR A 143 -11.65 -6.30 12.78
N ASP A 144 -10.55 -6.78 12.19
CA ASP A 144 -9.25 -6.09 12.26
C ASP A 144 -9.05 -5.06 11.13
N GLY A 145 -9.79 -5.19 10.02
CA GLY A 145 -9.58 -4.38 8.82
C GLY A 145 -10.69 -3.41 8.45
N LEU A 146 -11.96 -3.78 8.67
CA LEU A 146 -13.12 -3.10 8.06
C LEU A 146 -14.21 -2.68 9.05
N TRP A 147 -13.97 -2.81 10.36
CA TRP A 147 -14.92 -2.46 11.42
C TRP A 147 -14.48 -1.21 12.16
N GLU A 148 -15.40 -0.26 12.34
CA GLU A 148 -15.17 0.89 13.20
C GLU A 148 -15.49 0.48 14.63
N ILE A 149 -14.47 0.33 15.46
CA ILE A 149 -14.61 -0.18 16.82
C ILE A 149 -15.26 0.84 17.77
N PHE A 150 -15.14 2.15 17.54
CA PHE A 150 -15.71 3.15 18.44
C PHE A 150 -17.18 3.42 18.18
N TYR A 151 -17.61 3.38 16.91
CA TYR A 151 -19.01 3.55 16.52
C TYR A 151 -19.76 2.23 16.22
N ASN A 152 -19.04 1.10 16.23
CA ASN A 152 -19.56 -0.25 16.08
C ASN A 152 -20.35 -0.48 14.76
N TYR A 153 -19.71 -0.19 13.63
CA TYR A 153 -20.27 -0.46 12.30
C TYR A 153 -19.18 -0.73 11.25
N HIS A 154 -19.57 -1.18 10.06
CA HIS A 154 -18.64 -1.36 8.94
C HIS A 154 -18.12 -0.02 8.39
N MET A 155 -16.90 0.02 7.84
CA MET A 155 -16.34 1.20 7.14
C MET A 155 -17.25 1.81 6.07
N GLY A 156 -18.15 1.02 5.48
CA GLY A 156 -19.09 1.50 4.48
C GLY A 156 -20.10 2.49 5.04
N ILE A 157 -20.41 2.42 6.34
CA ILE A 157 -21.23 3.43 7.01
C ILE A 157 -20.49 4.77 7.12
N THR A 158 -19.16 4.78 7.28
CA THR A 158 -18.40 6.04 7.24
C THR A 158 -18.52 6.73 5.88
N SER A 159 -18.59 5.94 4.80
CA SER A 159 -18.82 6.43 3.44
C SER A 159 -20.24 7.00 3.28
N GLU A 160 -21.26 6.32 3.81
CA GLU A 160 -22.63 6.85 3.84
C GLU A 160 -22.72 8.16 4.64
N ASN A 161 -22.05 8.26 5.78
CA ASN A 161 -22.01 9.49 6.60
C ASN A 161 -21.40 10.65 5.80
N ILE A 162 -20.35 10.40 5.02
CA ILE A 162 -19.73 11.39 4.15
C ILE A 162 -20.71 11.77 3.03
N ALA A 163 -21.30 10.79 2.35
CA ALA A 163 -22.25 11.06 1.27
C ALA A 163 -23.43 11.93 1.74
N GLU A 164 -24.03 11.59 2.89
CA GLU A 164 -25.12 12.35 3.49
C GLU A 164 -24.69 13.78 3.88
N LYS A 165 -23.53 13.92 4.52
CA LYS A 165 -23.03 15.22 5.00
C LYS A 165 -22.67 16.19 3.87
N TYR A 166 -22.19 15.68 2.75
CA TYR A 166 -21.75 16.49 1.61
C TYR A 166 -22.75 16.49 0.45
N GLY A 167 -23.90 15.84 0.60
CA GLY A 167 -24.93 15.76 -0.44
C GLY A 167 -24.48 15.02 -1.70
N ILE A 168 -23.57 14.05 -1.58
CA ILE A 168 -23.03 13.29 -2.71
C ILE A 168 -24.03 12.22 -3.10
N THR A 169 -24.53 12.32 -4.32
CA THR A 169 -25.59 11.46 -4.83
C THR A 169 -25.04 10.08 -5.22
N ARG A 170 -25.97 9.11 -5.33
CA ARG A 170 -25.68 7.78 -5.88
C ARG A 170 -25.15 7.86 -7.33
N GLU A 171 -25.77 8.68 -8.15
CA GLU A 171 -25.39 8.89 -9.55
C GLU A 171 -23.92 9.36 -9.67
N GLU A 172 -23.51 10.33 -8.84
CA GLU A 172 -22.13 10.83 -8.82
C GLU A 172 -21.13 9.73 -8.41
N GLN A 173 -21.48 8.90 -7.43
CA GLN A 173 -20.64 7.78 -6.99
C GLN A 173 -20.48 6.72 -8.08
N ASP A 174 -21.56 6.38 -8.78
CA ASP A 174 -21.52 5.41 -9.88
C ASP A 174 -20.74 5.97 -11.08
N GLN A 175 -20.94 7.25 -11.42
CA GLN A 175 -20.19 7.91 -12.50
C GLN A 175 -18.69 7.97 -12.20
N PHE A 176 -18.33 8.21 -10.94
CA PHE A 176 -16.94 8.15 -10.48
C PHE A 176 -16.35 6.75 -10.69
N ALA A 177 -17.04 5.72 -10.24
CA ALA A 177 -16.59 4.33 -10.35
C ALA A 177 -16.47 3.85 -11.81
N LEU A 178 -17.37 4.30 -12.68
CA LEU A 178 -17.29 4.03 -14.13
C LEU A 178 -16.00 4.59 -14.73
N VAL A 179 -15.67 5.85 -14.43
CA VAL A 179 -14.45 6.49 -14.94
C VAL A 179 -13.20 5.80 -14.41
N SER A 180 -13.20 5.43 -13.12
CA SER A 180 -12.10 4.68 -12.50
C SER A 180 -11.85 3.34 -13.21
N ASN A 181 -12.89 2.54 -13.43
CA ASN A 181 -12.77 1.27 -14.16
C ASN A 181 -12.29 1.47 -15.61
N GLN A 182 -12.79 2.49 -16.31
CA GLN A 182 -12.36 2.79 -17.68
C GLN A 182 -10.87 3.14 -17.74
N ARG A 183 -10.37 3.94 -16.79
CA ARG A 183 -8.94 4.30 -16.69
C ARG A 183 -8.06 3.11 -16.38
N ALA A 184 -8.44 2.30 -15.39
CA ALA A 184 -7.70 1.09 -15.02
C ALA A 184 -7.62 0.10 -16.20
N LEU A 185 -8.75 -0.14 -16.89
CA LEU A 185 -8.77 -1.01 -18.06
C LEU A 185 -7.94 -0.45 -19.23
N ALA A 186 -7.92 0.87 -19.42
CA ALA A 186 -7.06 1.49 -20.42
C ALA A 186 -5.57 1.28 -20.10
N ALA A 187 -5.17 1.51 -18.84
CA ALA A 187 -3.80 1.30 -18.35
C ALA A 187 -3.34 -0.17 -18.44
N ILE A 188 -4.26 -1.12 -18.23
CA ILE A 188 -3.99 -2.55 -18.46
C ILE A 188 -3.75 -2.82 -19.96
N ARG A 189 -4.60 -2.26 -20.83
CA ARG A 189 -4.56 -2.49 -22.28
C ARG A 189 -3.34 -1.88 -22.96
N ASP A 190 -2.96 -0.67 -22.55
CA ASP A 190 -1.79 0.02 -23.11
C ASP A 190 -0.46 -0.45 -22.50
N GLY A 191 -0.52 -1.24 -21.43
CA GLY A 191 0.63 -1.86 -20.80
C GLY A 191 1.31 -1.00 -19.75
N THR A 192 0.71 0.12 -19.34
CA THR A 192 1.24 1.03 -18.30
C THR A 192 1.69 0.27 -17.04
N PHE A 193 0.86 -0.65 -16.54
CA PHE A 193 1.18 -1.39 -15.31
C PHE A 193 2.26 -2.47 -15.46
N ARG A 194 2.63 -2.86 -16.70
CA ARG A 194 3.66 -3.90 -16.92
C ARG A 194 5.03 -3.51 -16.37
N GLU A 195 5.32 -2.22 -16.30
CA GLU A 195 6.59 -1.73 -15.79
C GLU A 195 6.71 -1.87 -14.26
N GLU A 196 5.59 -1.92 -13.55
CA GLU A 196 5.54 -1.95 -12.08
C GLU A 196 5.12 -3.28 -11.48
N ILE A 197 4.39 -4.11 -12.22
CA ILE A 197 3.99 -5.44 -11.77
C ILE A 197 5.16 -6.42 -11.86
N VAL A 198 5.42 -7.12 -10.75
CA VAL A 198 6.28 -8.31 -10.72
C VAL A 198 5.38 -9.55 -10.81
N PRO A 199 5.53 -10.40 -11.83
CA PRO A 199 4.72 -11.61 -11.96
C PRO A 199 4.87 -12.54 -10.74
N VAL A 200 3.74 -13.11 -10.29
CA VAL A 200 3.71 -14.09 -9.20
C VAL A 200 3.35 -15.46 -9.75
N GLU A 201 4.13 -16.48 -9.41
CA GLU A 201 3.80 -17.86 -9.74
C GLU A 201 2.67 -18.37 -8.85
N VAL A 202 1.55 -18.77 -9.47
CA VAL A 202 0.38 -19.33 -8.81
C VAL A 202 0.17 -20.77 -9.26
N MET A 203 0.11 -21.69 -8.30
CA MET A 203 -0.18 -23.09 -8.56
C MET A 203 -1.68 -23.27 -8.85
N GLN A 204 -2.04 -23.49 -10.12
CA GLN A 204 -3.40 -23.84 -10.51
C GLN A 204 -3.49 -25.35 -10.79
N ARG A 205 -4.06 -26.10 -9.84
CA ARG A 205 -4.10 -27.58 -9.87
C ARG A 205 -2.69 -28.20 -9.90
N ARG A 206 -2.20 -28.60 -11.08
CA ARG A 206 -0.88 -29.21 -11.31
C ARG A 206 -0.02 -28.39 -12.28
N GLU A 207 -0.46 -27.18 -12.62
CA GLU A 207 0.23 -26.27 -13.53
C GLU A 207 0.59 -24.98 -12.78
N VAL A 208 1.80 -24.47 -12.99
CA VAL A 208 2.21 -23.15 -12.51
C VAL A 208 1.81 -22.12 -13.56
N LYS A 209 1.06 -21.09 -13.16
CA LYS A 209 0.68 -19.97 -14.01
C LYS A 209 1.22 -18.68 -13.43
N LEU A 210 1.64 -17.77 -14.31
CA LEU A 210 2.03 -16.42 -13.91
C LEU A 210 0.78 -15.56 -13.73
N PHE A 211 0.67 -14.93 -12.58
CA PHE A 211 -0.27 -13.86 -12.30
C PHE A 211 0.47 -12.53 -12.43
N ASP A 212 0.16 -11.76 -13.47
CA ASP A 212 0.88 -10.54 -13.87
C ASP A 212 -0.06 -9.41 -14.31
N THR A 213 -1.36 -9.56 -14.07
CA THR A 213 -2.40 -8.63 -14.54
C THR A 213 -3.43 -8.43 -13.43
N ASP A 214 -3.74 -7.18 -13.09
CA ASP A 214 -4.80 -6.87 -12.13
C ASP A 214 -6.16 -7.37 -12.61
N GLU A 215 -6.78 -8.25 -11.82
CA GLU A 215 -8.02 -8.94 -12.20
C GLU A 215 -9.30 -8.23 -11.70
N HIS A 216 -9.15 -7.22 -10.85
CA HIS A 216 -10.30 -6.56 -10.22
C HIS A 216 -11.06 -5.59 -11.15
N PRO A 217 -10.42 -4.76 -12.00
CA PRO A 217 -11.12 -3.84 -12.89
C PRO A 217 -12.10 -4.53 -13.83
N ARG A 218 -13.27 -3.92 -14.07
CA ARG A 218 -14.37 -4.53 -14.84
C ARG A 218 -14.95 -3.58 -15.86
N GLU A 219 -15.28 -4.10 -17.04
CA GLU A 219 -16.13 -3.37 -17.97
C GLU A 219 -17.53 -3.20 -17.37
N THR A 220 -18.02 -1.96 -17.33
CA THR A 220 -19.30 -1.61 -16.70
C THR A 220 -19.94 -0.42 -17.40
N SER A 221 -21.16 -0.07 -16.99
CA SER A 221 -21.94 1.06 -17.50
C SER A 221 -22.77 1.69 -16.39
N MET A 222 -23.25 2.93 -16.59
CA MET A 222 -24.17 3.57 -15.63
C MET A 222 -25.44 2.75 -15.41
N GLU A 223 -25.96 2.08 -16.44
CA GLU A 223 -27.12 1.20 -16.32
C GLU A 223 -26.82 -0.02 -15.42
N ALA A 224 -25.64 -0.64 -15.60
CA ALA A 224 -25.24 -1.78 -14.80
C ALA A 224 -24.99 -1.38 -13.34
N LEU A 225 -24.31 -0.26 -13.11
CA LEU A 225 -24.03 0.28 -11.78
C LEU A 225 -25.33 0.68 -11.07
N GLY A 226 -26.24 1.39 -11.75
CA GLY A 226 -27.50 1.84 -11.17
C GLY A 226 -28.44 0.72 -10.70
N LYS A 227 -28.27 -0.50 -11.23
CA LYS A 227 -29.03 -1.70 -10.80
C LYS A 227 -28.50 -2.32 -9.50
N LEU A 228 -27.31 -1.95 -9.03
CA LEU A 228 -26.71 -2.55 -7.84
C LEU A 228 -27.41 -2.06 -6.56
N PRO A 229 -27.75 -2.98 -5.62
CA PRO A 229 -28.37 -2.61 -4.36
C PRO A 229 -27.34 -1.94 -3.40
N PRO A 230 -27.80 -1.06 -2.51
CA PRO A 230 -26.99 -0.57 -1.40
C PRO A 230 -26.53 -1.71 -0.48
N VAL A 231 -25.30 -1.65 0.01
CA VAL A 231 -24.69 -2.73 0.81
C VAL A 231 -24.80 -2.48 2.32
N PHE A 232 -24.59 -1.24 2.76
CA PHE A 232 -24.34 -0.97 4.19
C PHE A 232 -25.53 -0.37 4.93
N LYS A 233 -26.40 0.39 4.25
CA LYS A 233 -27.56 1.05 4.83
C LYS A 233 -28.76 0.87 3.91
N LYS A 234 -29.94 0.61 4.48
CA LYS A 234 -31.19 0.62 3.70
C LYS A 234 -31.40 2.01 3.11
N ASP A 235 -31.73 2.07 1.83
CA ASP A 235 -31.85 3.33 1.08
C ASP A 235 -30.55 4.16 1.05
N GLY A 236 -29.41 3.48 1.26
CA GLY A 236 -28.07 4.05 1.16
C GLY A 236 -27.61 4.27 -0.28
N SER A 237 -26.44 4.88 -0.41
CA SER A 237 -25.83 5.25 -1.69
C SER A 237 -24.63 4.37 -2.08
N VAL A 238 -24.04 3.67 -1.11
CA VAL A 238 -22.82 2.88 -1.31
C VAL A 238 -23.18 1.46 -1.75
N THR A 239 -22.57 1.02 -2.86
CA THR A 239 -22.76 -0.29 -3.47
C THR A 239 -21.44 -1.00 -3.71
N ALA A 240 -21.50 -2.28 -4.07
CA ALA A 240 -20.32 -3.03 -4.53
C ALA A 240 -19.70 -2.47 -5.83
N GLY A 241 -20.43 -1.63 -6.58
CA GLY A 241 -19.93 -1.03 -7.82
C GLY A 241 -19.21 0.29 -7.61
N ASN A 242 -19.39 0.95 -6.46
CA ASN A 242 -18.80 2.25 -6.14
C ASN A 242 -17.97 2.26 -4.84
N ALA A 243 -17.59 1.07 -4.38
CA ALA A 243 -16.66 0.80 -3.30
C ALA A 243 -15.51 -0.08 -3.81
N SER A 244 -14.33 0.03 -3.19
CA SER A 244 -13.22 -0.86 -3.52
C SER A 244 -13.51 -2.30 -3.09
N GLY A 245 -12.89 -3.26 -3.78
CA GLY A 245 -12.96 -4.67 -3.42
C GLY A 245 -12.16 -5.04 -2.18
N ILE A 246 -12.31 -6.31 -1.81
CA ILE A 246 -11.37 -7.05 -0.97
C ILE A 246 -10.33 -7.65 -1.92
N THR A 247 -9.06 -7.33 -1.72
CA THR A 247 -7.97 -7.68 -2.64
C THR A 247 -6.73 -8.16 -1.91
N ASP A 248 -5.88 -8.89 -2.64
CA ASP A 248 -4.59 -9.38 -2.17
C ASP A 248 -3.48 -8.73 -3.00
N ALA A 249 -2.48 -8.14 -2.35
CA ALA A 249 -1.40 -7.46 -3.05
C ALA A 249 -0.18 -7.24 -2.15
N SER A 250 0.96 -6.98 -2.78
CA SER A 250 2.13 -6.42 -2.10
C SER A 250 2.85 -5.43 -3.00
N ALA A 251 3.45 -4.41 -2.40
CA ALA A 251 4.26 -3.41 -3.08
C ALA A 251 5.42 -2.99 -2.18
N ALA A 252 6.60 -2.79 -2.75
CA ALA A 252 7.78 -2.38 -2.01
C ALA A 252 8.68 -1.44 -2.82
N LEU A 253 9.33 -0.53 -2.10
CA LEU A 253 10.26 0.46 -2.60
C LEU A 253 11.63 0.23 -1.95
N VAL A 254 12.69 0.57 -2.68
CA VAL A 254 14.02 0.75 -2.11
C VAL A 254 14.20 2.26 -1.89
N ILE A 255 14.34 2.67 -0.64
CA ILE A 255 14.51 4.07 -0.24
C ILE A 255 15.93 4.25 0.26
N MET A 256 16.62 5.26 -0.25
CA MET A 256 18.03 5.52 0.03
C MET A 256 18.28 6.99 0.37
N SER A 257 19.36 7.27 1.11
CA SER A 257 19.93 8.62 1.13
C SER A 257 20.41 9.02 -0.28
N ALA A 258 20.37 10.32 -0.59
CA ALA A 258 20.81 10.82 -1.88
C ALA A 258 22.31 10.57 -2.08
N GLU A 259 23.08 10.69 -0.99
CA GLU A 259 24.51 10.41 -0.94
C GLU A 259 24.80 8.95 -1.28
N LYS A 260 24.07 7.99 -0.68
CA LYS A 260 24.26 6.56 -0.96
C LYS A 260 23.84 6.20 -2.38
N ALA A 261 22.71 6.73 -2.86
CA ALA A 261 22.29 6.51 -4.24
C ALA A 261 23.35 7.00 -5.24
N LYS A 262 23.96 8.17 -4.97
CA LYS A 262 25.05 8.73 -5.77
C LYS A 262 26.34 7.89 -5.68
N GLU A 263 26.71 7.44 -4.48
CA GLU A 263 27.85 6.53 -4.26
C GLU A 263 27.72 5.25 -5.08
N LEU A 264 26.50 4.70 -5.13
CA LEU A 264 26.19 3.50 -5.89
C LEU A 264 25.96 3.75 -7.39
N GLY A 265 26.04 5.01 -7.86
CA GLY A 265 25.81 5.35 -9.28
C GLY A 265 24.36 5.15 -9.75
N LEU A 266 23.40 5.10 -8.82
CA LEU A 266 21.99 4.87 -9.11
C LEU A 266 21.31 6.18 -9.52
N LYS A 267 20.34 6.09 -10.44
CA LYS A 267 19.45 7.20 -10.80
C LYS A 267 18.14 7.07 -9.98
N PRO A 268 17.88 7.94 -8.99
CA PRO A 268 16.63 7.91 -8.24
C PRO A 268 15.43 8.15 -9.16
N MET A 269 14.32 7.44 -8.91
CA MET A 269 13.06 7.64 -9.65
C MET A 269 12.30 8.88 -9.16
N ALA A 270 12.37 9.16 -7.86
CA ALA A 270 11.70 10.29 -7.21
C ALA A 270 12.44 10.69 -5.92
N THR A 271 12.11 11.86 -5.38
CA THR A 271 12.57 12.31 -4.06
C THR A 271 11.39 12.51 -3.13
N ILE A 272 11.47 11.98 -1.91
CA ILE A 272 10.46 12.20 -0.87
C ILE A 272 10.61 13.62 -0.33
N ARG A 273 9.81 14.56 -0.86
CA ARG A 273 9.83 15.98 -0.46
C ARG A 273 9.28 16.20 0.95
N SER A 274 8.19 15.53 1.30
CA SER A 274 7.59 15.57 2.64
C SER A 274 6.64 14.39 2.85
N TYR A 275 6.23 14.18 4.10
CA TYR A 275 5.20 13.23 4.49
C TYR A 275 4.49 13.75 5.73
N ALA A 276 3.21 13.42 5.88
CA ALA A 276 2.44 13.80 7.07
C ALA A 276 1.30 12.81 7.34
N SER A 277 0.77 12.85 8.56
CA SER A 277 -0.46 12.14 8.92
C SER A 277 -1.54 13.11 9.39
N GLY A 278 -2.78 12.77 9.04
CA GLY A 278 -4.00 13.43 9.47
C GLY A 278 -4.80 12.52 10.40
N GLY A 279 -5.44 13.11 11.40
CA GLY A 279 -6.41 12.43 12.25
C GLY A 279 -7.67 13.28 12.29
N ILE A 280 -8.82 12.62 12.26
CA ILE A 280 -10.16 13.21 12.30
C ILE A 280 -11.10 12.27 13.05
N ASP A 281 -12.36 12.67 13.21
CA ASP A 281 -13.42 11.81 13.72
C ASP A 281 -13.52 10.50 12.93
N PRO A 282 -13.46 9.32 13.60
CA PRO A 282 -13.60 8.01 12.94
C PRO A 282 -14.89 7.86 12.13
N ALA A 283 -15.96 8.59 12.46
CA ALA A 283 -17.20 8.56 11.71
C ALA A 283 -17.09 9.07 10.27
N PHE A 284 -16.03 9.82 9.98
CA PHE A 284 -15.73 10.41 8.68
C PHE A 284 -14.34 10.03 8.18
N MET A 285 -13.78 8.90 8.61
CA MET A 285 -12.36 8.53 8.44
C MET A 285 -11.81 8.76 7.02
N GLY A 286 -12.62 8.58 5.97
CA GLY A 286 -12.23 8.82 4.57
C GLY A 286 -11.73 10.23 4.30
N LEU A 287 -12.13 11.23 5.09
CA LEU A 287 -11.68 12.61 4.98
C LEU A 287 -10.33 12.87 5.66
N GLY A 288 -9.71 11.86 6.28
CA GLY A 288 -8.45 11.98 7.00
C GLY A 288 -7.28 12.37 6.10
N VAL A 289 -7.41 12.13 4.79
CA VAL A 289 -6.49 12.58 3.75
C VAL A 289 -6.38 14.10 3.67
N ILE A 290 -7.46 14.84 3.94
CA ILE A 290 -7.50 16.31 3.83
C ILE A 290 -6.46 16.97 4.76
N PRO A 291 -6.47 16.73 6.09
CA PRO A 291 -5.43 17.27 6.96
C PRO A 291 -4.05 16.66 6.68
N ALA A 292 -3.95 15.42 6.18
CA ALA A 292 -2.66 14.82 5.83
C ALA A 292 -1.99 15.57 4.66
N VAL A 293 -2.70 15.75 3.55
CA VAL A 293 -2.22 16.46 2.35
C VAL A 293 -1.90 17.92 2.67
N LYS A 294 -2.77 18.63 3.39
CA LYS A 294 -2.52 20.03 3.78
C LYS A 294 -1.24 20.17 4.61
N LYS A 295 -0.98 19.25 5.53
CA LYS A 295 0.26 19.25 6.33
C LYS A 295 1.48 18.91 5.47
N ALA A 296 1.39 17.89 4.61
CA ALA A 296 2.50 17.50 3.75
C ALA A 296 2.90 18.64 2.81
N LEU A 297 1.93 19.24 2.10
CA LEU A 297 2.16 20.43 1.26
C LEU A 297 2.81 21.57 2.02
N LYS A 298 2.32 21.88 3.23
CA LYS A 298 2.92 22.91 4.09
C LYS A 298 4.38 22.59 4.45
N LEU A 299 4.68 21.34 4.79
CA LEU A 299 6.05 20.90 5.11
C LEU A 299 6.98 20.96 3.88
N ALA A 300 6.45 20.68 2.70
CA ALA A 300 7.19 20.79 1.45
C ALA A 300 7.34 22.23 0.94
N GLY A 301 6.61 23.20 1.51
CA GLY A 301 6.53 24.56 0.97
C GLY A 301 5.83 24.62 -0.40
N LEU A 302 4.90 23.68 -0.66
CA LEU A 302 4.17 23.57 -1.93
C LEU A 302 2.69 23.88 -1.74
N SER A 303 2.03 24.16 -2.85
CA SER A 303 0.56 24.25 -2.98
C SER A 303 0.05 23.14 -3.91
N LEU A 304 -1.27 22.93 -3.96
CA LEU A 304 -1.86 21.96 -4.90
C LEU A 304 -1.63 22.31 -6.36
N LYS A 305 -1.38 23.58 -6.68
CA LYS A 305 -1.09 24.02 -8.06
C LYS A 305 0.30 23.59 -8.52
N ASP A 306 1.18 23.21 -7.59
CA ASP A 306 2.54 22.76 -7.87
C ASP A 306 2.61 21.25 -8.09
N ILE A 307 1.47 20.55 -8.08
CA ILE A 307 1.40 19.10 -8.18
C ILE A 307 0.90 18.70 -9.57
N ASP A 308 1.72 17.88 -10.25
CA ASP A 308 1.45 17.43 -11.61
C ASP A 308 0.59 16.17 -11.64
N LEU A 309 0.76 15.30 -10.63
CA LEU A 309 0.09 14.02 -10.51
C LEU A 309 -0.46 13.87 -9.09
N ILE A 310 -1.75 13.57 -8.95
CA ILE A 310 -2.41 13.26 -7.67
C ILE A 310 -3.28 12.06 -7.88
N GLU A 311 -3.46 11.38 -6.77
CA GLU A 311 -3.40 9.98 -6.77
C GLU A 311 -3.83 9.62 -5.35
N LEU A 312 -5.12 9.34 -5.30
CA LEU A 312 -5.91 9.33 -4.10
C LEU A 312 -6.58 7.97 -4.04
N ASN A 313 -6.34 7.22 -2.97
CA ASN A 313 -6.92 5.90 -2.81
C ASN A 313 -8.47 5.96 -2.82
N GLU A 314 -9.10 5.09 -3.60
CA GLU A 314 -10.54 5.08 -3.86
C GLU A 314 -11.26 4.01 -3.02
N ALA A 315 -11.11 4.03 -1.69
CA ALA A 315 -11.78 3.06 -0.81
C ALA A 315 -13.31 3.07 -1.01
N PHE A 316 -13.87 4.27 -1.14
CA PHE A 316 -15.25 4.50 -1.55
C PHE A 316 -15.31 5.73 -2.47
N ALA A 317 -16.26 5.76 -3.41
CA ALA A 317 -16.43 6.90 -4.30
C ALA A 317 -16.81 8.18 -3.52
N SER A 318 -17.69 8.10 -2.51
CA SER A 318 -18.14 9.26 -1.73
C SER A 318 -16.97 10.02 -1.07
N GLN A 319 -16.00 9.29 -0.47
CA GLN A 319 -14.87 9.93 0.19
C GLN A 319 -13.90 10.55 -0.83
N SER A 320 -13.70 9.91 -1.99
CA SER A 320 -12.87 10.45 -3.06
C SER A 320 -13.47 11.76 -3.58
N ILE A 321 -14.77 11.75 -3.89
CA ILE A 321 -15.51 12.92 -4.37
C ILE A 321 -15.45 14.05 -3.33
N ALA A 322 -15.70 13.74 -2.05
CA ALA A 322 -15.63 14.75 -0.99
C ALA A 322 -14.23 15.35 -0.86
N ALA A 323 -13.17 14.52 -0.87
CA ALA A 323 -11.80 14.98 -0.76
C ALA A 323 -11.38 15.88 -1.95
N SER A 324 -11.81 15.53 -3.17
CA SER A 324 -11.59 16.33 -4.38
C SER A 324 -12.41 17.63 -4.40
N GLY A 325 -13.66 17.60 -3.95
CA GLY A 325 -14.55 18.78 -3.96
C GLY A 325 -14.15 19.89 -2.99
N ILE A 326 -13.46 19.54 -1.88
CA ILE A 326 -13.10 20.48 -0.81
C ILE A 326 -11.74 21.17 -1.07
N GLY A 327 -11.20 21.04 -2.28
CA GLY A 327 -9.94 21.69 -2.67
C GLY A 327 -8.73 21.13 -1.92
N ALA A 328 -8.77 19.86 -1.51
CA ALA A 328 -7.62 19.12 -1.01
C ALA A 328 -6.89 18.35 -2.14
N VAL A 329 -7.58 18.13 -3.26
CA VAL A 329 -7.13 17.49 -4.51
C VAL A 329 -7.95 18.14 -5.64
N PRO A 330 -7.45 18.34 -6.87
CA PRO A 330 -8.26 18.81 -8.00
C PRO A 330 -9.50 17.93 -8.19
N ALA A 331 -10.61 18.53 -8.64
CA ALA A 331 -11.81 17.81 -9.02
C ALA A 331 -11.47 16.75 -10.09
N ILE A 332 -12.01 15.55 -9.95
CA ILE A 332 -11.78 14.45 -10.90
C ILE A 332 -12.66 14.69 -12.14
N THR A 333 -12.13 15.50 -13.07
CA THR A 333 -12.65 15.69 -14.42
C THR A 333 -11.99 14.69 -15.39
N GLN A 334 -12.50 14.59 -16.64
CA GLN A 334 -11.83 13.83 -17.71
C GLN A 334 -10.37 14.27 -17.95
N SER A 335 -10.04 15.51 -17.56
CA SER A 335 -8.70 16.13 -17.63
C SER A 335 -7.91 16.13 -16.32
N ALA A 336 -8.40 15.45 -15.27
CA ALA A 336 -7.76 15.47 -13.96
C ALA A 336 -6.44 14.70 -13.92
N PRO A 337 -5.46 15.13 -13.10
CA PRO A 337 -4.13 14.54 -12.98
C PRO A 337 -4.12 13.19 -12.21
N MET A 338 -5.12 12.34 -12.42
CA MET A 338 -5.20 10.93 -11.97
C MET A 338 -5.32 10.04 -13.22
N PRO A 339 -4.24 9.83 -14.00
CA PRO A 339 -4.33 9.09 -15.25
C PRO A 339 -4.55 7.59 -15.01
N HIS A 340 -4.08 7.03 -13.87
CA HIS A 340 -4.07 5.58 -13.64
C HIS A 340 -4.39 5.10 -12.20
N GLY A 341 -4.44 5.97 -11.18
CA GLY A 341 -4.67 5.58 -9.76
C GLY A 341 -3.36 5.39 -8.95
N ALA A 342 -3.41 5.73 -7.65
CA ALA A 342 -2.54 6.62 -6.80
C ALA A 342 -0.94 6.62 -6.59
N LEU A 343 -0.13 7.65 -7.02
CA LEU A 343 0.90 8.52 -6.31
C LEU A 343 0.96 10.13 -6.45
N ILE A 344 1.14 10.95 -5.39
CA ILE A 344 1.40 12.43 -5.53
C ILE A 344 2.85 12.69 -6.04
N MET A 345 3.02 13.25 -7.24
CA MET A 345 4.34 13.62 -7.77
C MET A 345 4.42 15.03 -8.37
N LYS A 346 5.59 15.65 -8.22
CA LYS A 346 6.03 16.82 -8.98
C LYS A 346 7.17 16.39 -9.89
N ASN A 347 7.06 16.65 -11.18
CA ASN A 347 8.12 16.39 -12.15
C ASN A 347 9.14 17.53 -12.07
N GLU A 348 10.27 17.30 -11.40
CA GLU A 348 11.40 18.21 -11.47
C GLU A 348 12.16 17.90 -12.76
N GLY A 349 11.76 18.60 -13.83
CA GLY A 349 12.18 18.32 -15.20
C GLY A 349 13.68 18.06 -15.36
N SER A 350 14.01 16.88 -15.88
CA SER A 350 15.20 16.74 -16.71
C SER A 350 14.90 17.36 -18.07
N SER A 351 15.63 18.40 -18.43
CA SER A 351 15.64 18.94 -19.78
C SER A 351 15.94 17.84 -20.80
N LEU A 352 14.92 17.34 -21.49
CA LEU A 352 15.08 16.70 -22.78
C LEU A 352 15.40 17.83 -23.76
N THR A 353 16.68 18.17 -23.87
CA THR A 353 17.16 18.90 -25.04
C THR A 353 17.03 17.98 -26.23
N SER A 354 16.08 18.29 -27.10
CA SER A 354 16.06 17.84 -28.48
C SER A 354 17.41 18.16 -29.14
N SER A 355 18.13 17.14 -29.58
CA SER A 355 19.19 17.29 -30.58
C SER A 355 19.23 16.08 -31.51
N GLN A 356 18.70 16.35 -32.71
CA GLN A 356 18.78 15.66 -34.01
C GLN A 356 18.09 14.30 -34.17
#